data_AF-A0A7Y0SFH4-F1
#
_entry.id   AF-A0A7Y0SFH4-F1
#
_cell.length_a   1.000
_cell.length_b   1.000
_cell.length_c   1.000
_cell.angle_alpha   90.00
_cell.angle_beta   90.00
_cell.angle_gamma   90.00
#
_symmetry.space_group_name_H-M   'P 1'
#
loop_
_entity.id
_entity.type
_entity.pdbx_description
1 polymer ?
#
loop_
_entity_poly.entity_id
_entity_poly.type
_entity_poly.pdbx_seq_one_letter_code
_entity_poly.pdbx_strand_id
1 'polypeptide(L)' 'MQTEHFSQKINFADKCYLTFSTVISTLFGLVLPFSILIIFDRVLPNQAKDTLFLLFAIILITIFLDYHL' A
#
# COMPACT_ATOMS: atom_id res chain seq x y z
N MET A 1 -5.30 -38.21 17.29
CA MET A 1 -6.24 -37.54 16.37
C MET A 1 -7.18 -36.70 17.19
N GLN A 2 -7.02 -35.38 17.20
CA GLN A 2 -8.15 -34.44 17.31
C GLN A 2 -7.63 -33.04 16.96
N THR A 3 -7.73 -32.72 15.68
CA THR A 3 -7.64 -31.35 15.15
C THR A 3 -8.87 -30.60 15.65
N GLU A 4 -8.78 -30.01 16.84
CA GLU A 4 -9.79 -29.08 17.32
C GLU A 4 -9.65 -27.82 16.47
N HIS A 5 -10.44 -27.79 15.40
CA HIS A 5 -10.56 -26.70 14.45
C HIS A 5 -10.65 -25.39 15.23
N PHE A 6 -9.65 -24.54 14.98
CA PHE A 6 -9.55 -23.15 15.39
C PHE A 6 -10.76 -22.39 14.83
N SER A 7 -11.93 -22.60 15.44
CA SER A 7 -13.14 -21.82 15.21
C SER A 7 -12.96 -20.51 15.97
N GLN A 8 -11.96 -19.74 15.55
CA GLN A 8 -11.83 -18.36 15.95
C GLN A 8 -13.07 -17.68 15.37
N LYS A 9 -14.09 -17.48 16.22
CA LYS A 9 -15.22 -16.61 15.91
C LYS A 9 -14.61 -15.23 15.66
N ILE A 10 -14.25 -14.97 14.40
CA ILE A 10 -13.66 -13.70 13.96
C ILE A 10 -14.63 -12.62 14.45
N ASN A 11 -14.18 -11.84 15.44
CA ASN A 11 -15.00 -10.79 16.02
C ASN A 11 -15.32 -9.79 14.90
N PHE A 12 -16.43 -9.07 14.99
CA PHE A 12 -16.76 -8.05 13.98
C PHE A 12 -15.62 -7.01 13.86
N ALA A 13 -14.92 -6.76 14.97
CA ALA A 13 -13.70 -5.97 15.04
C ALA A 13 -12.55 -6.55 14.19
N ASP A 14 -12.32 -7.86 14.25
CA ASP A 14 -11.26 -8.53 13.49
C ASP A 14 -11.56 -8.51 11.98
N LYS A 15 -12.83 -8.70 11.59
CA LYS A 15 -13.24 -8.56 10.18
C LYS A 15 -13.05 -7.15 9.66
N CYS A 16 -13.35 -6.15 10.49
CA CYS A 16 -13.15 -4.75 10.15
C CYS A 16 -11.67 -4.45 9.97
N TYR A 17 -10.82 -4.92 10.89
CA TYR A 17 -9.36 -4.81 10.79
C TYR A 17 -8.83 -5.47 9.50
N LEU A 18 -9.24 -6.70 9.21
CA LEU A 18 -8.80 -7.43 8.02
C LEU A 18 -9.19 -6.69 6.74
N THR A 19 -10.42 -6.17 6.70
CA THR A 19 -10.93 -5.43 5.54
C THR A 19 -10.16 -4.13 5.36
N PHE A 20 -9.91 -3.40 6.46
CA PHE A 20 -9.16 -2.15 6.42
C PHE A 20 -7.71 -2.38 5.99
N SER A 21 -7.03 -3.38 6.55
CA SER A 21 -5.67 -3.77 6.16
C SER A 21 -5.62 -4.15 4.67
N THR A 22 -6.58 -4.93 4.19
CA THR A 22 -6.66 -5.31 2.77
C THR A 22 -6.84 -4.09 1.86
N VAL A 23 -7.72 -3.14 2.22
CA VAL A 23 -7.93 -1.91 1.45
C VAL A 23 -6.67 -1.04 1.42
N ILE A 24 -6.00 -0.88 2.57
CA ILE A 24 -4.77 -0.08 2.67
C ILE A 24 -3.64 -0.71 1.86
N SER A 25 -3.42 -2.03 1.97
CA SER A 25 -2.39 -2.72 1.19
C SER A 25 -2.71 -2.66 -0.32
N THR A 26 -3.99 -2.75 -0.71
CA THR A 26 -4.39 -2.57 -2.12
C THR A 26 -4.07 -1.15 -2.61
N LEU A 27 -4.35 -0.12 -1.81
CA LEU A 27 -4.01 1.26 -2.14
C LEU A 27 -2.50 1.47 -2.28
N PHE A 28 -1.71 0.90 -1.37
CA PHE A 28 -0.24 0.96 -1.45
C PHE A 28 0.31 0.22 -2.66
N GLY A 29 -0.24 -0.94 -3.01
CA GLY A 29 0.10 -1.66 -4.24
C GLY A 29 -0.13 -0.84 -5.52
N LEU A 30 -1.10 0.09 -5.50
CA LEU A 30 -1.37 0.99 -6.62
C LEU A 30 -0.44 2.21 -6.70
N VAL A 31 0.27 2.56 -5.62
CA VAL A 31 1.17 3.72 -5.63
C VAL A 31 2.27 3.58 -6.67
N LEU A 32 2.82 2.38 -6.86
CA LEU A 32 3.87 2.09 -7.84
C LEU A 32 3.44 2.37 -9.30
N PRO A 33 2.35 1.77 -9.83
CA PRO A 33 1.92 2.03 -11.20
C PRO A 33 1.48 3.49 -11.40
N PHE A 34 0.80 4.10 -10.42
CA PHE A 34 0.44 5.52 -10.52
C PHE A 34 1.64 6.46 -10.49
N SER A 35 2.66 6.14 -9.68
CA SER A 35 3.90 6.91 -9.61
C SER A 35 4.61 6.96 -10.96
N ILE A 36 4.70 5.82 -11.65
CA ILE A 36 5.31 5.75 -12.98
C ILE A 36 4.55 6.63 -13.98
N LEU A 37 3.21 6.60 -13.95
CA LEU A 37 2.39 7.45 -14.81
C LEU A 37 2.64 8.95 -14.54
N ILE A 38 2.71 9.37 -13.28
CA ILE A 38 2.97 10.77 -12.91
C ILE A 38 4.37 11.20 -13.36
N ILE A 39 5.36 10.30 -13.25
CA ILE A 39 6.72 10.56 -13.73
C ILE A 39 6.72 10.87 -15.22
N PHE A 40 6.04 10.04 -16.02
CA PHE A 40 5.99 10.23 -17.48
C PHE A 40 5.14 11.42 -17.90
N ASP A 41 3.99 11.62 -17.26
CA ASP A 41 3.04 12.68 -17.64
C ASP A 41 3.51 14.07 -17.23
N ARG A 42 4.13 14.21 -16.05
CA ARG A 42 4.41 15.53 -15.46
C ARG A 42 5.87 15.78 -15.16
N VAL A 43 6.57 14.81 -14.58
CA VAL A 43 7.94 15.03 -14.07
C VAL A 43 8.95 15.10 -15.21
N LEU A 44 8.88 14.16 -16.14
CA LEU A 44 9.75 14.09 -17.32
C LEU A 44 9.60 15.31 -18.24
N PRO A 45 8.39 15.74 -18.65
CA PRO A 45 8.24 16.91 -19.52
C PRO A 45 8.55 18.23 -18.81
N ASN A 46 8.19 18.37 -17.53
CA ASN A 46 8.40 19.62 -16.79
C ASN A 46 9.78 19.72 -16.12
N GLN A 47 10.65 18.71 -16.27
CA GLN A 47 11.96 18.63 -15.59
C GLN A 47 11.87 18.92 -14.07
N ALA A 48 10.77 18.47 -13.45
CA ALA A 48 10.40 18.83 -12.08
C ALA A 48 11.15 17.97 -11.04
N LYS A 49 12.44 18.26 -10.85
CA LYS A 49 13.35 17.48 -9.98
C LYS A 49 12.90 17.42 -8.51
N ASP A 50 12.34 18.50 -7.99
CA ASP A 50 11.82 18.54 -6.61
C ASP A 50 10.64 17.58 -6.44
N THR A 51 9.73 17.55 -7.43
CA THR A 51 8.60 16.64 -7.45
C THR A 51 9.05 15.20 -7.59
N LEU A 52 10.10 14.93 -8.38
CA LEU A 52 10.70 13.60 -8.49
C LEU A 52 11.20 13.10 -7.14
N PHE A 53 11.91 13.94 -6.39
CA PHE A 53 12.49 13.56 -5.10
C PHE A 53 11.42 13.30 -4.04
N LEU A 54 10.39 14.15 -4.01
CA LEU A 54 9.24 13.99 -3.12
C LEU A 54 8.47 12.70 -3.44
N LEU A 55 8.26 12.42 -4.73
CA LEU A 55 7.58 11.21 -5.19
C LEU A 55 8.39 9.96 -4.88
N PHE A 56 9.72 10.02 -5.01
CA PHE A 56 10.62 8.94 -4.58
C PHE A 56 10.53 8.67 -3.07
N ALA A 57 10.49 9.70 -2.23
CA ALA A 57 10.31 9.54 -0.80
C ALA A 57 8.96 8.89 -0.45
N ILE A 58 7.88 9.29 -1.11
CA ILE A 58 6.54 8.69 -0.93
C ILE A 58 6.55 7.21 -1.31
N ILE A 59 7.20 6.83 -2.42
CA ILE A 59 7.32 5.42 -2.82
C ILE A 59 8.07 4.62 -1.75
N LEU A 60 9.19 5.13 -1.25
CA LEU A 60 9.98 4.43 -0.21
C LEU A 60 9.17 4.24 1.08
N ILE A 61 8.49 5.29 1.54
CA ILE A 61 7.62 5.21 2.72
C ILE A 61 6.49 4.21 2.48
N THR A 62 5.89 4.22 1.29
CA THR A 62 4.80 3.32 0.93
C THR A 62 5.24 1.86 0.98
N ILE A 63 6.38 1.53 0.37
CA ILE A 63 6.94 0.17 0.38
C ILE A 63 7.28 -0.27 1.82
N PHE A 64 7.84 0.64 2.62
CA PHE A 64 8.18 0.33 4.01
C PHE A 64 6.92 0.08 4.87
N LEU A 65 5.87 0.89 4.69
CA LEU A 65 4.60 0.73 5.39
C LEU A 65 3.86 -0.53 4.94
N ASP A 66 3.82 -0.81 3.63
CA ASP A 66 3.13 -1.98 3.08
C ASP A 66 3.80 -3.28 3.55
N TYR A 67 5.13 -3.31 3.69
CA TYR A 67 5.84 -4.47 4.25
C TYR A 67 5.54 -4.71 5.74
N HIS A 68 5.20 -3.66 6.49
CA HIS A 68 4.94 -3.74 7.94
C HIS A 68 3.45 -3.93 8.26
N LEU A 69 2.55 -3.82 7.28
CA LEU A 69 1.11 -3.94 7.44
C LEU A 69 0.63 -5.40 7.37
#